data_AF-A0A832LZA6-F1
#
_entry.id   AF-A0A832LZA6-F1
#
_cell.length_a   1.000
_cell.length_b   1.000
_cell.length_c   1.000
_cell.angle_alpha   90.00
_cell.angle_beta   90.00
_cell.angle_gamma   90.00
#
_symmetry.space_group_name_H-M   'P 1'
#
loop_
_entity.id
_entity.type
_entity.pdbx_description
1 polymer ?
#
loop_
_entity_poly.entity_id
_entity_poly.type
_entity_poly.pdbx_seq_one_letter_code
_entity_poly.pdbx_strand_id
1 'polypeptide(L)'
;MIRKQDALDYHSSGRPGKIEVISSKPCSTQRELSLAYTPGVALPCLEIEANPDDVYKYTAKGNLVAVVSNGTAVLGLGNIGAAAGKPVMEGKGVLFKRFADVDVFDIEVNTENPDELIRVCQLLEPTFGGINLEDIKAPECFYIEETLKKTMKIPVFHDDQHGTAIISGAALINALEIQNKKIEDVKVIFSGAGAAGIACAKLYEKLGVKKENIILVDTKGVVYKGRTAGMNPYKEYFAVDSEKRTLEEAMKGADVFCGVSAKDILSKEMVKSMADNPIIFAMANPDPEITYEDAVSVRDDLIMATGRSDYPNQVNNVLGFPFIFRGALDVRATTINDEMKIAASFALANLAKEDIPDSVLQVYGTKRIEFGKEYIIPKPFDPRVLTWVAPAVAKAAMDTGVAQRPIQDFEQYRDCLEGKLGKSHQVMRFFIHKAQNEPKRIVFPEGEEDKILRAVQIITDEKIAKPILLGDKDIIDKKISDLGLH
;
A
#
# COMPACT_ATOMS: atom_id res chain seq x y z
N MET A 1 -2.92 22.84 -7.65
CA MET A 1 -2.97 23.14 -6.21
C MET A 1 -4.44 23.25 -5.81
N ILE A 2 -4.90 22.46 -4.81
CA ILE A 2 -6.30 22.47 -4.35
C ILE A 2 -6.50 23.68 -3.43
N ARG A 3 -7.57 24.48 -3.61
CA ARG A 3 -7.85 25.62 -2.73
C ARG A 3 -8.52 25.15 -1.45
N LYS A 4 -8.31 25.86 -0.34
CA LYS A 4 -8.95 25.56 0.96
C LYS A 4 -10.47 25.38 0.83
N GLN A 5 -11.13 26.28 0.08
CA GLN A 5 -12.58 26.23 -0.08
C GLN A 5 -13.02 24.98 -0.85
N ASP A 6 -12.29 24.57 -1.89
CA ASP A 6 -12.61 23.34 -2.65
C ASP A 6 -12.61 22.11 -1.73
N ALA A 7 -11.65 22.02 -0.79
CA ALA A 7 -11.60 20.93 0.18
C ALA A 7 -12.74 20.98 1.20
N LEU A 8 -13.12 22.15 1.69
CA LEU A 8 -14.25 22.31 2.62
C LEU A 8 -15.60 22.03 1.96
N ASP A 9 -15.78 22.51 0.73
CA ASP A 9 -16.99 22.28 -0.07
C ASP A 9 -17.13 20.79 -0.40
N TYR A 10 -16.04 20.10 -0.72
CA TYR A 10 -16.05 18.64 -0.94
C TYR A 10 -16.58 17.85 0.26
N HIS A 11 -16.33 18.29 1.50
CA HIS A 11 -16.79 17.60 2.71
C HIS A 11 -18.18 18.03 3.19
N SER A 12 -18.67 19.19 2.77
CA SER A 12 -19.90 19.81 3.28
C SER A 12 -21.06 19.85 2.28
N SER A 13 -20.77 19.83 0.98
CA SER A 13 -21.79 19.97 -0.06
C SER A 13 -22.65 18.72 -0.19
N GLY A 14 -23.97 18.90 -0.26
CA GLY A 14 -24.92 17.79 -0.35
C GLY A 14 -25.10 17.11 0.99
N ARG A 15 -24.67 15.85 1.10
CA ARG A 15 -24.64 15.09 2.35
C ARG A 15 -23.26 15.27 3.00
N PRO A 16 -23.14 15.85 4.21
CA PRO A 16 -21.85 16.03 4.86
C PRO A 16 -21.12 14.71 5.14
N GLY A 17 -19.79 14.77 5.11
CA GLY A 17 -18.92 13.61 5.26
C GLY A 17 -18.70 12.86 3.94
N LYS A 18 -17.92 11.78 3.98
CA LYS A 18 -17.52 11.02 2.78
C LYS A 18 -18.05 9.60 2.72
N ILE A 19 -18.79 9.18 3.75
CA ILE A 19 -19.25 7.80 3.91
C ILE A 19 -20.76 7.72 4.13
N GLU A 20 -21.34 6.60 3.73
CA GLU A 20 -22.72 6.26 4.04
C GLU A 20 -22.89 4.75 4.18
N VAL A 21 -23.86 4.33 4.98
CA VAL A 21 -24.25 2.92 5.11
C VAL A 21 -25.41 2.64 4.16
N ILE A 22 -25.22 1.68 3.27
CA ILE A 22 -26.21 1.25 2.28
C ILE A 22 -26.52 -0.23 2.51
N SER A 23 -27.80 -0.61 2.43
CA SER A 23 -28.18 -2.03 2.50
C SER A 23 -27.64 -2.80 1.30
N SER A 24 -26.99 -3.93 1.55
CA SER A 24 -26.53 -4.86 0.52
C SER A 24 -27.63 -5.78 0.01
N LYS A 25 -28.79 -5.82 0.69
CA LYS A 25 -29.95 -6.66 0.35
C LYS A 25 -31.20 -5.81 0.11
N PRO A 26 -32.09 -6.22 -0.82
CA PRO A 26 -33.39 -5.58 -0.99
C PRO A 26 -34.20 -5.58 0.32
N CYS A 27 -34.98 -4.53 0.54
CA CYS A 27 -35.88 -4.40 1.70
C CYS A 27 -37.09 -3.51 1.35
N SER A 28 -37.72 -3.77 0.20
CA SER A 28 -38.87 -3.01 -0.31
C SER A 28 -40.20 -3.76 -0.17
N THR A 29 -40.18 -5.03 0.22
CA THR A 29 -41.38 -5.85 0.44
C THR A 29 -41.51 -6.34 1.88
N GLN A 30 -42.73 -6.70 2.30
CA GLN A 30 -42.97 -7.29 3.64
C GLN A 30 -42.14 -8.55 3.85
N ARG A 31 -42.03 -9.41 2.82
CA ARG A 31 -41.22 -10.63 2.88
C ARG A 31 -39.75 -10.31 3.13
N GLU A 32 -39.20 -9.34 2.41
CA GLU A 32 -37.80 -8.93 2.59
C GLU A 32 -37.56 -8.31 3.96
N LEU A 33 -38.49 -7.48 4.46
CA LEU A 33 -38.41 -6.93 5.82
C LEU A 33 -38.39 -8.04 6.88
N SER A 34 -39.24 -9.07 6.74
CA SER A 34 -39.26 -10.21 7.63
C SER A 34 -38.02 -11.12 7.54
N LEU A 35 -37.24 -11.04 6.45
CA LEU A 35 -35.96 -11.72 6.32
C LEU A 35 -34.80 -10.88 6.87
N ALA A 36 -34.81 -9.57 6.60
CA ALA A 36 -33.81 -8.63 7.08
C ALA A 36 -33.89 -8.41 8.60
N TYR A 37 -35.09 -8.55 9.16
CA TYR A 37 -35.35 -8.37 10.58
C TYR A 37 -36.27 -9.47 11.13
N THR A 38 -37.11 -9.15 12.11
CA THR A 38 -37.97 -10.13 12.75
C THR A 38 -39.10 -10.62 11.84
N PRO A 39 -39.45 -11.92 11.90
CA PRO A 39 -38.82 -12.96 12.73
C PRO A 39 -37.59 -13.64 12.10
N GLY A 40 -37.31 -13.44 10.81
CA GLY A 40 -36.33 -14.23 10.05
C GLY A 40 -34.89 -14.09 10.53
N VAL A 41 -34.49 -12.90 11.01
CA VAL A 41 -33.13 -12.64 11.53
C VAL A 41 -32.75 -13.50 12.73
N ALA A 42 -33.73 -14.10 13.44
CA ALA A 42 -33.43 -15.02 14.54
C ALA A 42 -32.70 -16.29 14.08
N LEU A 43 -32.95 -16.76 12.85
CA LEU A 43 -32.34 -17.98 12.32
C LEU A 43 -30.81 -17.87 12.19
N PRO A 44 -30.22 -16.88 11.48
CA PRO A 44 -28.77 -16.73 11.44
C PRO A 44 -28.16 -16.47 12.83
N CYS A 45 -28.86 -15.83 13.76
CA CYS A 45 -28.37 -15.69 15.14
C CYS A 45 -28.20 -17.03 15.85
N LEU A 46 -29.20 -17.93 15.74
CA LEU A 46 -29.13 -19.27 16.33
C LEU A 46 -28.06 -20.14 15.66
N GLU A 47 -27.87 -20.01 14.34
CA GLU A 47 -26.79 -20.69 13.62
C GLU A 47 -25.41 -20.22 14.11
N ILE A 48 -25.22 -18.91 14.34
CA ILE A 48 -23.97 -18.37 14.88
C ILE A 48 -23.76 -18.77 16.35
N GLU A 49 -24.83 -18.83 17.15
CA GLU A 49 -24.76 -19.34 18.52
C GLU A 49 -24.29 -20.81 18.55
N ALA A 50 -24.83 -21.64 17.65
CA ALA A 50 -24.44 -23.05 17.53
C ALA A 50 -23.01 -23.21 16.95
N ASN A 51 -22.62 -22.37 16.00
CA ASN A 51 -21.31 -22.38 15.37
C ASN A 51 -20.78 -20.94 15.18
N PRO A 52 -19.93 -20.44 16.10
CA PRO A 52 -19.45 -19.05 16.06
C PRO A 52 -18.78 -18.64 14.74
N ASP A 53 -18.17 -19.58 14.01
CA ASP A 53 -17.50 -19.32 12.73
C ASP A 53 -18.47 -18.90 11.60
N ASP A 54 -19.75 -19.23 11.72
CA ASP A 54 -20.79 -18.83 10.76
C ASP A 54 -21.08 -17.33 10.79
N VAL A 55 -20.50 -16.57 11.74
CA VAL A 55 -20.50 -15.11 11.71
C VAL A 55 -19.92 -14.57 10.40
N TYR A 56 -18.91 -15.23 9.83
CA TYR A 56 -18.32 -14.86 8.54
C TYR A 56 -19.16 -15.25 7.33
N LYS A 57 -20.20 -16.08 7.52
CA LYS A 57 -21.12 -16.54 6.49
C LYS A 57 -22.37 -15.67 6.43
N TYR A 58 -22.94 -15.34 7.58
CA TYR A 58 -24.23 -14.66 7.68
C TYR A 58 -24.13 -13.15 7.96
N THR A 59 -22.93 -12.60 8.18
CA THR A 59 -22.74 -11.18 8.47
C THR A 59 -21.67 -10.54 7.56
N ALA A 60 -21.54 -9.21 7.64
CA ALA A 60 -20.52 -8.46 6.92
C ALA A 60 -19.10 -8.61 7.50
N LYS A 61 -18.91 -9.30 8.64
CA LYS A 61 -17.62 -9.39 9.35
C LYS A 61 -16.45 -9.72 8.43
N GLY A 62 -16.62 -10.67 7.51
CA GLY A 62 -15.55 -11.11 6.60
C GLY A 62 -15.05 -10.06 5.60
N ASN A 63 -15.74 -8.94 5.43
CA ASN A 63 -15.34 -7.85 4.54
C ASN A 63 -15.21 -6.50 5.24
N LEU A 64 -15.45 -6.44 6.56
CA LEU A 64 -15.57 -5.21 7.31
C LEU A 64 -14.30 -4.93 8.13
N VAL A 65 -13.68 -3.78 7.93
CA VAL A 65 -12.49 -3.33 8.67
C VAL A 65 -12.85 -2.13 9.55
N ALA A 66 -12.32 -2.09 10.77
CA ALA A 66 -12.34 -0.87 11.57
C ALA A 66 -11.11 -0.03 11.26
N VAL A 67 -11.29 1.23 10.87
CA VAL A 67 -10.21 2.21 10.89
C VAL A 67 -10.24 2.90 12.24
N VAL A 68 -9.31 2.56 13.12
CA VAL A 68 -9.29 3.01 14.52
C VAL A 68 -8.20 4.05 14.73
N SER A 69 -8.58 5.19 15.29
CA SER A 69 -7.65 6.26 15.66
C SER A 69 -8.06 6.94 16.96
N ASN A 70 -7.09 7.51 17.68
CA ASN A 70 -7.36 8.48 18.75
C ASN A 70 -6.98 9.92 18.38
N GLY A 71 -6.55 10.15 17.14
CA GLY A 71 -6.21 11.48 16.61
C GLY A 71 -4.97 12.11 17.23
N THR A 72 -4.06 11.32 17.80
CA THR A 72 -2.85 11.82 18.48
C THR A 72 -1.68 12.11 17.54
N ALA A 73 -1.74 11.66 16.29
CA ALA A 73 -0.73 11.92 15.27
C ALA A 73 -1.33 12.08 13.87
N VAL A 74 -2.34 12.95 13.72
CA VAL A 74 -3.06 13.12 12.45
C VAL A 74 -2.17 13.80 11.41
N LEU A 75 -1.74 13.07 10.39
CA LEU A 75 -0.87 13.58 9.33
C LEU A 75 0.36 14.32 9.91
N GLY A 76 0.71 15.48 9.36
CA GLY A 76 1.71 16.40 9.93
C GLY A 76 1.14 17.39 10.96
N LEU A 77 -0.12 17.24 11.40
CA LEU A 77 -0.79 18.17 12.32
C LEU A 77 -0.57 17.81 13.80
N GLY A 78 -0.13 16.58 14.07
CA GLY A 78 0.11 16.09 15.43
C GLY A 78 -1.18 15.74 16.17
N ASN A 79 -1.19 15.96 17.48
CA ASN A 79 -2.35 15.66 18.32
C ASN A 79 -3.40 16.76 18.19
N ILE A 80 -4.42 16.52 17.36
CA ILE A 80 -5.58 17.41 17.18
C ILE A 80 -6.87 16.81 17.74
N GLY A 81 -6.77 15.62 18.34
CA GLY A 81 -7.87 14.90 18.96
C GLY A 81 -8.71 14.08 17.99
N ALA A 82 -9.37 13.05 18.54
CA ALA A 82 -10.11 12.03 17.79
C ALA A 82 -11.14 12.62 16.80
N ALA A 83 -11.97 13.57 17.24
CA ALA A 83 -13.00 14.19 16.39
C ALA A 83 -12.43 14.99 15.21
N ALA A 84 -11.29 15.68 15.40
CA ALA A 84 -10.66 16.44 14.32
C ALA A 84 -9.93 15.52 13.32
N GLY A 85 -9.55 14.31 13.74
CA GLY A 85 -9.01 13.26 12.86
C GLY A 85 -10.05 12.56 11.99
N LYS A 86 -11.35 12.62 12.35
CA LYS A 86 -12.44 11.93 11.64
C LYS A 86 -12.43 12.10 10.11
N PRO A 87 -12.23 13.31 9.53
CA PRO A 87 -12.16 13.44 8.08
C PRO A 87 -11.07 12.57 7.45
N VAL A 88 -9.93 12.37 8.10
CA VAL A 88 -8.86 11.50 7.58
C VAL A 88 -9.33 10.03 7.60
N MET A 89 -9.97 9.60 8.69
CA MET A 89 -10.48 8.23 8.84
C MET A 89 -11.58 7.88 7.83
N GLU A 90 -12.55 8.78 7.61
CA GLU A 90 -13.53 8.63 6.53
C GLU A 90 -12.84 8.52 5.16
N GLY A 91 -11.76 9.28 4.97
CA GLY A 91 -10.93 9.22 3.76
C GLY A 91 -10.34 7.83 3.55
N LYS A 92 -9.79 7.20 4.59
CA LYS A 92 -9.30 5.81 4.53
C LYS A 92 -10.41 4.85 4.15
N GLY A 93 -11.61 5.03 4.69
CA GLY A 93 -12.80 4.25 4.29
C GLY A 93 -13.11 4.33 2.80
N VAL A 94 -13.07 5.52 2.21
CA VAL A 94 -13.24 5.72 0.76
C VAL A 94 -12.18 4.95 -0.03
N LEU A 95 -10.92 5.00 0.40
CA LEU A 95 -9.81 4.32 -0.29
C LEU A 95 -9.92 2.80 -0.21
N PHE A 96 -10.20 2.24 0.98
CA PHE A 96 -10.49 0.81 1.14
C PHE A 96 -11.59 0.33 0.19
N LYS A 97 -12.70 1.06 0.16
CA LYS A 97 -13.84 0.68 -0.68
C LYS A 97 -13.52 0.80 -2.16
N ARG A 98 -12.91 1.91 -2.59
CA ARG A 98 -12.66 2.23 -4.00
C ARG A 98 -11.64 1.30 -4.66
N PHE A 99 -10.59 0.93 -3.92
CA PHE A 99 -9.45 0.20 -4.48
C PHE A 99 -9.51 -1.31 -4.23
N ALA A 100 -10.18 -1.75 -3.15
CA ALA A 100 -10.17 -3.15 -2.74
C ALA A 100 -11.55 -3.75 -2.41
N ASP A 101 -12.63 -2.98 -2.57
CA ASP A 101 -13.99 -3.39 -2.20
C ASP A 101 -14.06 -3.91 -0.74
N VAL A 102 -13.35 -3.22 0.16
CA VAL A 102 -13.37 -3.47 1.61
C VAL A 102 -14.32 -2.48 2.25
N ASP A 103 -15.25 -2.96 3.05
CA ASP A 103 -16.20 -2.12 3.79
C ASP A 103 -15.53 -1.62 5.07
N VAL A 104 -15.80 -0.38 5.46
CA VAL A 104 -15.12 0.25 6.60
C VAL A 104 -16.11 0.96 7.50
N PHE A 105 -15.90 0.82 8.81
CA PHE A 105 -16.32 1.82 9.78
C PHE A 105 -15.08 2.51 10.36
N ASP A 106 -15.11 3.83 10.39
CA ASP A 106 -14.16 4.66 11.11
C ASP A 106 -14.57 4.79 12.58
N ILE A 107 -13.61 4.60 13.49
CA ILE A 107 -13.81 4.51 14.93
C ILE A 107 -12.81 5.46 15.62
N GLU A 108 -13.27 6.68 15.88
CA GLU A 108 -12.53 7.70 16.61
C GLU A 108 -12.69 7.54 18.13
N VAL A 109 -11.66 7.06 18.82
CA VAL A 109 -11.70 6.80 20.26
C VAL A 109 -11.08 7.98 21.01
N ASN A 110 -11.88 8.69 21.81
CA ASN A 110 -11.43 9.86 22.56
C ASN A 110 -10.67 9.48 23.84
N THR A 111 -9.50 8.86 23.70
CA THR A 111 -8.59 8.52 24.80
C THR A 111 -7.13 8.64 24.38
N GLU A 112 -6.29 9.15 25.29
CA GLU A 112 -4.84 9.08 25.15
C GLU A 112 -4.22 7.86 25.85
N ASN A 113 -5.02 7.08 26.57
CA ASN A 113 -4.57 5.89 27.28
C ASN A 113 -4.47 4.71 26.29
N PRO A 114 -3.27 4.15 26.05
CA PRO A 114 -3.10 3.04 25.12
C PRO A 114 -3.87 1.78 25.55
N ASP A 115 -3.99 1.51 26.85
CA ASP A 115 -4.71 0.32 27.35
C ASP A 115 -6.22 0.41 27.10
N GLU A 116 -6.79 1.62 27.17
CA GLU A 116 -8.20 1.84 26.82
C GLU A 116 -8.43 1.64 25.32
N LEU A 117 -7.53 2.12 24.47
CA LEU A 117 -7.62 1.92 23.03
C LEU A 117 -7.51 0.43 22.66
N ILE A 118 -6.56 -0.29 23.28
CA ILE A 118 -6.42 -1.74 23.13
C ILE A 118 -7.72 -2.44 23.54
N ARG A 119 -8.27 -2.06 24.70
CA ARG A 119 -9.50 -2.65 25.23
C ARG A 119 -10.69 -2.44 24.30
N VAL A 120 -10.85 -1.24 23.73
CA VAL A 120 -11.90 -0.95 22.76
C VAL A 120 -11.77 -1.85 21.53
N CYS A 121 -10.57 -1.97 20.95
CA CYS A 121 -10.35 -2.84 19.80
C CYS A 121 -10.70 -4.31 20.09
N GLN A 122 -10.28 -4.83 21.26
CA GLN A 122 -10.58 -6.20 21.68
C GLN A 122 -12.08 -6.43 21.87
N LEU A 123 -12.80 -5.47 22.46
CA LEU A 123 -14.25 -5.57 22.65
C LEU A 123 -15.03 -5.53 21.34
N LEU A 124 -14.49 -4.84 20.33
CA LEU A 124 -15.07 -4.74 18.99
C LEU A 124 -14.68 -5.89 18.05
N GLU A 125 -13.79 -6.80 18.47
CA GLU A 125 -13.33 -7.93 17.67
C GLU A 125 -14.48 -8.74 17.03
N PRO A 126 -15.62 -9.02 17.69
CA PRO A 126 -16.72 -9.76 17.06
C PRO A 126 -17.28 -9.09 15.80
N THR A 127 -17.28 -7.76 15.72
CA THR A 127 -17.86 -6.98 14.60
C THR A 127 -16.98 -7.01 13.36
N PHE A 128 -15.66 -6.92 13.52
CA PHE A 128 -14.73 -6.64 12.43
C PHE A 128 -13.97 -7.88 11.96
N GLY A 129 -13.66 -7.92 10.67
CA GLY A 129 -12.76 -8.90 10.06
C GLY A 129 -11.30 -8.50 10.12
N GLY A 130 -11.00 -7.25 10.48
CA GLY A 130 -9.65 -6.72 10.71
C GLY A 130 -9.66 -5.31 11.30
N ILE A 131 -8.54 -4.88 11.87
CA ILE A 131 -8.34 -3.56 12.48
C ILE A 131 -7.18 -2.85 11.79
N ASN A 132 -7.47 -1.69 11.19
CA ASN A 132 -6.47 -0.76 10.67
C ASN A 132 -6.26 0.36 11.71
N LEU A 133 -5.10 0.38 12.36
CA LEU A 133 -4.70 1.45 13.27
C LEU A 133 -4.14 2.62 12.47
N GLU A 134 -4.55 3.85 12.82
CA GLU A 134 -4.22 5.05 12.05
C GLU A 134 -3.98 6.26 12.95
N ASP A 135 -2.99 7.10 12.61
CA ASP A 135 -2.73 8.40 13.24
C ASP A 135 -2.58 8.34 14.78
N ILE A 136 -1.86 7.33 15.27
CA ILE A 136 -1.54 7.12 16.69
C ILE A 136 -0.07 7.47 16.95
N LYS A 137 0.20 8.33 17.93
CA LYS A 137 1.55 8.78 18.25
C LYS A 137 2.48 7.63 18.68
N ALA A 138 3.76 7.79 18.36
CA ALA A 138 4.84 6.96 18.90
C ALA A 138 5.33 7.51 20.26
N PRO A 139 5.77 6.65 21.19
CA PRO A 139 5.97 5.20 21.06
C PRO A 139 4.74 4.33 21.36
N GLU A 140 3.60 4.91 21.75
CA GLU A 140 2.42 4.17 22.20
C GLU A 140 1.84 3.28 21.10
N CYS A 141 1.85 3.73 19.84
CA CYS A 141 1.39 2.97 18.69
C CYS A 141 2.04 1.59 18.55
N PHE A 142 3.34 1.45 18.91
CA PHE A 142 4.04 0.17 18.88
C PHE A 142 3.48 -0.79 19.93
N TYR A 143 3.30 -0.31 21.16
CA TYR A 143 2.74 -1.12 22.25
C TYR A 143 1.30 -1.55 21.96
N ILE A 144 0.48 -0.64 21.42
CA ILE A 144 -0.90 -0.91 21.00
C ILE A 144 -0.92 -2.01 19.94
N GLU A 145 -0.18 -1.83 18.86
CA GLU A 145 -0.18 -2.80 17.76
C GLU A 145 0.37 -4.17 18.20
N GLU A 146 1.50 -4.20 18.90
CA GLU A 146 2.09 -5.45 19.38
C GLU A 146 1.15 -6.22 20.31
N THR A 147 0.43 -5.52 21.19
CA THR A 147 -0.52 -6.14 22.11
C THR A 147 -1.74 -6.67 21.37
N LEU A 148 -2.31 -5.88 20.45
CA LEU A 148 -3.47 -6.30 19.66
C LEU A 148 -3.14 -7.49 18.76
N LYS A 149 -2.00 -7.47 18.06
CA LYS A 149 -1.53 -8.61 17.25
C LYS A 149 -1.34 -9.90 18.05
N LYS A 150 -0.98 -9.82 19.34
CA LYS A 150 -0.79 -10.98 20.22
C LYS A 150 -2.10 -11.52 20.80
N THR A 151 -3.10 -10.66 20.96
CA THR A 151 -4.30 -10.98 21.77
C THR A 151 -5.56 -11.20 20.95
N MET A 152 -5.65 -10.60 19.75
CA MET A 152 -6.80 -10.73 18.86
C MET A 152 -6.63 -11.90 17.89
N LYS A 153 -7.73 -12.37 17.31
CA LYS A 153 -7.76 -13.45 16.29
C LYS A 153 -8.07 -12.93 14.88
N ILE A 154 -8.03 -11.62 14.69
CA ILE A 154 -8.22 -10.94 13.40
C ILE A 154 -6.96 -10.10 13.09
N PRO A 155 -6.67 -9.82 11.81
CA PRO A 155 -5.48 -9.08 11.45
C PRO A 155 -5.55 -7.64 11.94
N VAL A 156 -4.46 -7.20 12.56
CA VAL A 156 -4.23 -5.83 13.03
C VAL A 156 -3.03 -5.26 12.27
N PHE A 157 -3.19 -4.07 11.72
CA PHE A 157 -2.16 -3.40 10.92
C PHE A 157 -2.16 -1.91 11.19
N HIS A 158 -1.00 -1.35 11.51
CA HIS A 158 -0.84 0.10 11.58
C HIS A 158 -0.31 0.66 10.25
N ASP A 159 -1.12 1.47 9.56
CA ASP A 159 -0.76 1.93 8.21
C ASP A 159 0.42 2.90 8.20
N ASP A 160 0.47 3.87 9.11
CA ASP A 160 1.59 4.83 9.17
C ASP A 160 2.94 4.16 9.39
N GLN A 161 2.95 3.01 10.08
CA GLN A 161 4.15 2.21 10.28
C GLN A 161 4.45 1.37 9.03
N HIS A 162 3.58 0.40 8.75
CA HIS A 162 3.91 -0.67 7.81
C HIS A 162 3.56 -0.32 6.37
N GLY A 163 2.56 0.53 6.13
CA GLY A 163 2.23 1.03 4.78
C GLY A 163 3.43 1.74 4.18
N THR A 164 3.96 2.75 4.89
CA THR A 164 5.17 3.47 4.47
C THR A 164 6.36 2.53 4.25
N ALA A 165 6.59 1.57 5.16
CA ALA A 165 7.68 0.62 5.06
C ALA A 165 7.56 -0.27 3.81
N ILE A 166 6.38 -0.80 3.52
CA ILE A 166 6.17 -1.73 2.40
C ILE A 166 6.39 -1.05 1.06
N ILE A 167 5.81 0.14 0.89
CA ILE A 167 5.92 0.91 -0.36
C ILE A 167 7.36 1.40 -0.55
N SER A 168 7.99 1.96 0.48
CA SER A 168 9.40 2.37 0.38
C SER A 168 10.35 1.17 0.16
N GLY A 169 10.06 0.01 0.75
CA GLY A 169 10.79 -1.23 0.51
C GLY A 169 10.68 -1.72 -0.95
N ALA A 170 9.50 -1.61 -1.56
CA ALA A 170 9.31 -1.91 -2.98
C ALA A 170 10.13 -0.96 -3.87
N ALA A 171 10.10 0.34 -3.56
CA ALA A 171 10.90 1.35 -4.25
C ALA A 171 12.41 1.07 -4.08
N LEU A 172 12.85 0.66 -2.89
CA LEU A 172 14.25 0.32 -2.61
C LEU A 172 14.72 -0.83 -3.50
N ILE A 173 13.96 -1.94 -3.56
CA ILE A 173 14.32 -3.12 -4.36
C ILE A 173 14.60 -2.71 -5.81
N ASN A 174 13.68 -1.96 -6.40
CA ASN A 174 13.79 -1.51 -7.79
C ASN A 174 14.90 -0.47 -8.00
N ALA A 175 15.07 0.47 -7.07
CA ALA A 175 16.14 1.47 -7.16
C ALA A 175 17.54 0.83 -7.10
N LEU A 176 17.72 -0.15 -6.20
CA LEU A 176 18.96 -0.91 -6.09
C LEU A 176 19.25 -1.71 -7.37
N GLU A 177 18.23 -2.34 -7.96
CA GLU A 177 18.35 -3.08 -9.21
C GLU A 177 18.78 -2.18 -10.38
N ILE A 178 18.12 -1.03 -10.54
CA ILE A 178 18.45 -0.05 -11.60
C ILE A 178 19.89 0.45 -11.45
N GLN A 179 20.35 0.65 -10.21
CA GLN A 179 21.72 1.13 -9.92
C GLN A 179 22.74 -0.01 -9.74
N ASN A 180 22.34 -1.26 -9.93
CA ASN A 180 23.19 -2.45 -9.76
C ASN A 180 23.90 -2.49 -8.39
N LYS A 181 23.17 -2.15 -7.32
CA LYS A 181 23.65 -2.18 -5.93
C LYS A 181 23.12 -3.41 -5.20
N LYS A 182 23.95 -4.02 -4.36
CA LYS A 182 23.55 -5.13 -3.49
C LYS A 182 22.97 -4.61 -2.18
N ILE A 183 21.82 -5.13 -1.77
CA ILE A 183 21.10 -4.65 -0.59
C ILE A 183 21.89 -4.84 0.71
N GLU A 184 22.73 -5.88 0.78
CA GLU A 184 23.57 -6.17 1.94
C GLU A 184 24.79 -5.25 2.09
N ASP A 185 25.11 -4.45 1.06
CA ASP A 185 26.30 -3.59 1.02
C ASP A 185 25.96 -2.10 1.19
N VAL A 186 24.69 -1.70 1.03
CA VAL A 186 24.29 -0.29 1.11
C VAL A 186 24.26 0.26 2.52
N LYS A 187 24.70 1.52 2.67
CA LYS A 187 24.56 2.31 3.91
C LYS A 187 23.28 3.13 3.87
N VAL A 188 22.40 2.89 4.84
CA VAL A 188 21.07 3.49 4.87
C VAL A 188 20.93 4.43 6.07
N ILE A 189 20.58 5.68 5.78
CA ILE A 189 20.31 6.70 6.79
C ILE A 189 18.80 6.90 6.87
N PHE A 190 18.22 6.63 8.03
CA PHE A 190 16.83 6.96 8.32
C PHE A 190 16.77 8.28 9.07
N SER A 191 16.10 9.27 8.49
CA SER A 191 15.77 10.50 9.19
C SER A 191 14.34 10.45 9.71
N GLY A 192 14.19 10.47 11.03
CA GLY A 192 12.94 10.25 11.73
C GLY A 192 12.96 8.91 12.47
N ALA A 193 12.93 8.96 13.81
CA ALA A 193 12.89 7.79 14.69
C ALA A 193 11.50 7.59 15.33
N GLY A 194 10.46 7.92 14.58
CA GLY A 194 9.06 7.68 14.95
C GLY A 194 8.55 6.33 14.44
N ALA A 195 7.23 6.20 14.41
CA ALA A 195 6.48 5.02 13.93
C ALA A 195 6.98 4.52 12.56
N ALA A 196 6.87 5.38 11.53
CA ALA A 196 7.25 5.06 10.16
C ALA A 196 8.74 4.71 10.02
N GLY A 197 9.64 5.51 10.61
CA GLY A 197 11.09 5.34 10.41
C GLY A 197 11.63 4.04 11.00
N ILE A 198 11.15 3.67 12.20
CA ILE A 198 11.50 2.40 12.84
C ILE A 198 10.93 1.21 12.07
N ALA A 199 9.69 1.33 11.57
CA ALA A 199 9.08 0.28 10.76
C ALA A 199 9.79 0.08 9.41
N CYS A 200 10.16 1.17 8.72
CA CYS A 200 10.95 1.12 7.49
C CYS A 200 12.32 0.48 7.75
N ALA A 201 13.04 0.89 8.80
CA ALA A 201 14.33 0.32 9.15
C ALA A 201 14.25 -1.20 9.43
N LYS A 202 13.25 -1.65 10.19
CA LYS A 202 13.03 -3.09 10.45
C LYS A 202 12.68 -3.86 9.18
N LEU A 203 11.86 -3.29 8.28
CA LEU A 203 11.53 -3.99 7.04
C LEU A 203 12.74 -4.04 6.10
N TYR A 204 13.53 -2.97 6.01
CA TYR A 204 14.74 -2.94 5.19
C TYR A 204 15.76 -3.96 5.69
N GLU A 205 15.91 -4.11 7.01
CA GLU A 205 16.71 -5.19 7.61
C GLU A 205 16.22 -6.58 7.16
N LYS A 206 14.91 -6.81 7.19
CA LYS A 206 14.30 -8.08 6.73
C LYS A 206 14.41 -8.32 5.23
N LEU A 207 14.46 -7.25 4.42
CA LEU A 207 14.68 -7.33 2.98
C LEU A 207 16.14 -7.64 2.63
N GLY A 208 17.08 -7.40 3.56
CA GLY A 208 18.48 -7.80 3.43
C GLY A 208 19.51 -6.72 3.78
N VAL A 209 19.09 -5.50 4.15
CA VAL A 209 20.02 -4.47 4.60
C VAL A 209 20.67 -4.92 5.91
N LYS A 210 21.99 -4.94 5.97
CA LYS A 210 22.70 -5.30 7.21
C LYS A 210 22.42 -4.28 8.30
N LYS A 211 22.13 -4.76 9.51
CA LYS A 211 21.80 -3.92 10.66
C LYS A 211 22.90 -2.90 10.97
N GLU A 212 24.16 -3.29 10.87
CA GLU A 212 25.33 -2.43 11.07
C GLU A 212 25.45 -1.28 10.05
N ASN A 213 24.77 -1.38 8.91
CA ASN A 213 24.73 -0.36 7.87
C ASN A 213 23.54 0.61 8.01
N ILE A 214 22.67 0.40 9.01
CA ILE A 214 21.50 1.24 9.28
C ILE A 214 21.86 2.27 10.35
N ILE A 215 21.71 3.55 10.03
CA ILE A 215 21.85 4.64 11.00
C ILE A 215 20.52 5.37 11.12
N LEU A 216 19.99 5.42 12.34
CA LEU A 216 18.79 6.17 12.67
C LEU A 216 19.18 7.56 13.20
N VAL A 217 18.52 8.60 12.71
CA VAL A 217 18.72 9.99 13.12
C VAL A 217 17.38 10.57 13.56
N ASP A 218 17.35 11.21 14.72
CA ASP A 218 16.16 11.90 15.22
C ASP A 218 16.45 13.36 15.58
N THR A 219 15.51 14.02 16.25
CA THR A 219 15.62 15.44 16.62
C THR A 219 16.77 15.77 17.58
N LYS A 220 17.46 14.77 18.17
CA LYS A 220 18.68 14.96 18.96
C LYS A 220 19.94 14.45 18.25
N GLY A 221 19.84 14.11 16.97
CA GLY A 221 20.94 13.59 16.15
C GLY A 221 20.93 12.08 16.04
N VAL A 222 22.10 11.50 15.74
CA VAL A 222 22.28 10.06 15.55
C VAL A 222 21.84 9.28 16.80
N VAL A 223 21.20 8.14 16.60
CA VAL A 223 20.88 7.17 17.66
C VAL A 223 22.09 6.26 17.84
N TYR A 224 22.85 6.47 18.92
CA TYR A 224 24.10 5.77 19.20
C TYR A 224 24.08 5.09 20.57
N LYS A 225 24.94 4.08 20.76
CA LYS A 225 25.06 3.35 22.03
C LYS A 225 25.45 4.29 23.18
N GLY A 226 24.71 4.24 24.29
CA GLY A 226 24.95 5.08 25.46
C GLY A 226 24.33 6.48 25.39
N ARG A 227 23.62 6.82 24.32
CA ARG A 227 22.79 8.02 24.27
C ARG A 227 21.67 7.91 25.32
N THR A 228 21.43 8.97 26.10
CA THR A 228 20.36 8.98 27.13
C THR A 228 19.12 9.77 26.71
N ALA A 229 19.30 10.82 25.88
CA ALA A 229 18.21 11.73 25.53
C ALA A 229 17.28 11.14 24.45
N GLY A 230 15.98 11.07 24.76
CA GLY A 230 14.94 10.69 23.79
C GLY A 230 14.99 9.24 23.31
N MET A 231 15.64 8.36 24.07
CA MET A 231 15.72 6.93 23.79
C MET A 231 14.48 6.18 24.26
N ASN A 232 14.17 5.10 23.56
CA ASN A 232 13.16 4.11 23.93
C ASN A 232 13.63 2.72 23.44
N PRO A 233 13.00 1.61 23.86
CA PRO A 233 13.45 0.28 23.50
C PRO A 233 13.55 0.03 21.98
N TYR A 234 12.69 0.67 21.19
CA TYR A 234 12.67 0.52 19.73
C TYR A 234 13.84 1.25 19.06
N LYS A 235 14.25 2.42 19.59
CA LYS A 235 15.45 3.14 19.13
C LYS A 235 16.73 2.44 19.59
N GLU A 236 16.74 1.90 20.81
CA GLU A 236 17.89 1.17 21.34
C GLU A 236 18.28 -0.01 20.45
N TYR A 237 17.30 -0.68 19.83
CA TYR A 237 17.56 -1.74 18.87
C TYR A 237 18.47 -1.32 17.70
N PHE A 238 18.36 -0.06 17.25
CA PHE A 238 19.14 0.53 16.15
C PHE A 238 20.28 1.45 16.63
N ALA A 239 20.63 1.42 17.91
CA ALA A 239 21.73 2.23 18.43
C ALA A 239 23.07 1.75 17.87
N VAL A 240 23.70 2.60 17.05
CA VAL A 240 24.98 2.28 16.41
C VAL A 240 26.17 2.63 17.30
N ASP A 241 27.26 1.88 17.12
CA ASP A 241 28.56 2.22 17.71
C ASP A 241 29.32 3.09 16.72
N SER A 242 29.17 4.40 16.83
CA SER A 242 29.68 5.38 15.87
C SER A 242 30.03 6.68 16.57
N GLU A 243 31.00 7.41 16.06
CA GLU A 243 31.35 8.77 16.52
C GLU A 243 30.45 9.85 15.88
N LYS A 244 29.70 9.51 14.83
CA LYS A 244 28.77 10.44 14.17
C LYS A 244 27.67 10.89 15.13
N ARG A 245 27.35 12.17 15.14
CA ARG A 245 26.34 12.79 16.01
C ARG A 245 25.26 13.53 15.23
N THR A 246 25.56 14.03 14.03
CA THR A 246 24.57 14.81 13.25
C THR A 246 24.12 14.11 11.98
N LEU A 247 23.04 14.61 11.37
CA LEU A 247 22.55 14.12 10.08
C LEU A 247 23.61 14.35 8.99
N GLU A 248 24.24 15.52 8.97
CA GLU A 248 25.30 15.89 8.02
C GLU A 248 26.45 14.86 8.04
N GLU A 249 26.85 14.40 9.23
CA GLU A 249 27.91 13.40 9.38
C GLU A 249 27.45 12.01 8.94
N ALA A 250 26.20 11.65 9.24
CA ALA A 250 25.58 10.40 8.83
C ALA A 250 25.52 10.28 7.30
N MET A 251 25.17 11.36 6.60
CA MET A 251 24.98 11.42 5.15
C MET A 251 26.25 11.22 4.31
N LYS A 252 27.43 11.53 4.87
CA LYS A 252 28.71 11.36 4.16
C LYS A 252 28.93 9.91 3.74
N GLY A 253 28.97 9.66 2.44
CA GLY A 253 29.15 8.35 1.83
C GLY A 253 27.98 7.39 2.05
N ALA A 254 26.78 7.89 2.36
CA ALA A 254 25.57 7.08 2.42
C ALA A 254 25.07 6.72 1.02
N ASP A 255 24.54 5.51 0.85
CA ASP A 255 23.94 5.04 -0.40
C ASP A 255 22.46 5.40 -0.48
N VAL A 256 21.77 5.31 0.65
CA VAL A 256 20.32 5.48 0.74
C VAL A 256 19.99 6.45 1.87
N PHE A 257 19.13 7.42 1.57
CA PHE A 257 18.45 8.25 2.55
C PHE A 257 16.96 7.90 2.56
N CYS A 258 16.39 7.66 3.73
CA CYS A 258 14.97 7.45 3.93
C CYS A 258 14.46 8.42 5.00
N GLY A 259 13.86 9.51 4.55
CA GLY A 259 13.26 10.55 5.39
C GLY A 259 11.76 10.33 5.58
N VAL A 260 11.34 10.32 6.85
CA VAL A 260 9.94 10.33 7.31
C VAL A 260 9.82 11.28 8.50
N SER A 261 10.32 12.50 8.29
CA SER A 261 10.66 13.43 9.36
C SER A 261 10.03 14.79 9.16
N ALA A 262 10.82 15.79 8.77
CA ALA A 262 10.37 17.17 8.67
C ALA A 262 10.86 17.82 7.38
N LYS A 263 10.12 18.84 6.96
CA LYS A 263 10.45 19.70 5.82
C LYS A 263 11.86 20.29 5.93
N ASP A 264 12.55 20.41 4.79
CA ASP A 264 13.80 21.19 4.59
C ASP A 264 14.97 20.79 5.51
N ILE A 265 15.02 19.55 6.00
CA ILE A 265 16.13 19.07 6.84
C ILE A 265 17.31 18.55 6.02
N LEU A 266 17.09 18.18 4.76
CA LEU A 266 18.11 17.59 3.90
C LEU A 266 18.64 18.68 2.95
N SER A 267 19.88 19.12 3.17
CA SER A 267 20.49 20.18 2.37
C SER A 267 21.13 19.66 1.08
N LYS A 268 21.27 20.56 0.10
CA LYS A 268 22.04 20.29 -1.13
C LYS A 268 23.44 19.75 -0.87
N GLU A 269 24.11 20.24 0.16
CA GLU A 269 25.48 19.82 0.48
C GLU A 269 25.53 18.43 1.12
N MET A 270 24.52 18.05 1.89
CA MET A 270 24.38 16.66 2.35
C MET A 270 24.18 15.70 1.16
N VAL A 271 23.33 16.06 0.19
CA VAL A 271 23.08 15.26 -1.02
C VAL A 271 24.36 15.09 -1.85
N LYS A 272 25.16 16.16 -2.03
CA LYS A 272 26.47 16.06 -2.70
C LYS A 272 27.45 15.15 -1.95
N SER A 273 27.34 15.05 -0.63
CA SER A 273 28.25 14.23 0.19
C SER A 273 27.93 12.73 0.20
N MET A 274 26.78 12.32 -0.36
CA MET A 274 26.39 10.91 -0.49
C MET A 274 27.28 10.15 -1.49
N ALA A 275 27.24 8.83 -1.43
CA ALA A 275 27.92 7.96 -2.38
C ALA A 275 27.43 8.15 -3.83
N ASP A 276 28.14 7.54 -4.79
CA ASP A 276 27.72 7.51 -6.20
C ASP A 276 26.37 6.82 -6.37
N ASN A 277 25.54 7.31 -7.30
CA ASN A 277 24.17 6.86 -7.54
C ASN A 277 23.33 6.79 -6.24
N PRO A 278 23.06 7.90 -5.54
CA PRO A 278 22.36 7.86 -4.27
C PRO A 278 20.87 7.61 -4.47
N ILE A 279 20.26 6.93 -3.51
CA ILE A 279 18.80 6.74 -3.47
C ILE A 279 18.25 7.64 -2.36
N ILE A 280 17.31 8.52 -2.69
CA ILE A 280 16.75 9.50 -1.76
C ILE A 280 15.24 9.34 -1.70
N PHE A 281 14.73 8.85 -0.58
CA PHE A 281 13.30 8.82 -0.29
C PHE A 281 12.97 9.94 0.69
N ALA A 282 12.43 11.05 0.20
CA ALA A 282 12.04 12.22 1.00
C ALA A 282 10.51 12.25 1.15
N MET A 283 10.01 11.57 2.19
CA MET A 283 8.60 11.19 2.31
C MET A 283 7.83 12.02 3.35
N ALA A 284 8.43 13.07 3.92
CA ALA A 284 7.68 14.02 4.74
C ALA A 284 6.53 14.67 3.92
N ASN A 285 5.39 14.86 4.57
CA ASN A 285 4.19 15.46 3.98
C ASN A 285 3.73 16.69 4.80
N PRO A 286 3.18 17.73 4.14
CA PRO A 286 3.01 17.89 2.69
C PRO A 286 4.29 18.30 1.96
N ASP A 287 5.29 18.78 2.69
CA ASP A 287 6.56 19.25 2.15
C ASP A 287 7.68 18.27 2.52
N PRO A 288 8.47 17.78 1.54
CA PRO A 288 9.49 16.77 1.76
C PRO A 288 10.73 17.33 2.47
N GLU A 289 11.61 16.42 2.92
CA GLU A 289 12.92 16.76 3.52
C GLU A 289 13.81 17.59 2.59
N ILE A 290 13.68 17.38 1.27
CA ILE A 290 14.27 18.18 0.19
C ILE A 290 13.32 18.10 -1.02
N THR A 291 13.22 19.18 -1.80
CA THR A 291 12.42 19.17 -3.05
C THR A 291 13.11 18.34 -4.14
N TYR A 292 12.33 17.83 -5.10
CA TYR A 292 12.88 17.10 -6.24
C TYR A 292 13.85 17.98 -7.03
N GLU A 293 13.45 19.22 -7.30
CA GLU A 293 14.23 20.22 -8.03
C GLU A 293 15.57 20.50 -7.34
N ASP A 294 15.57 20.65 -6.01
CA ASP A 294 16.80 20.93 -5.28
C ASP A 294 17.75 19.74 -5.26
N ALA A 295 17.24 18.52 -5.11
CA ALA A 295 18.06 17.30 -5.13
C ALA A 295 18.69 17.07 -6.51
N VAL A 296 17.90 17.13 -7.59
CA VAL A 296 18.41 16.92 -8.96
C VAL A 296 19.30 18.06 -9.44
N SER A 297 19.17 19.27 -8.87
CA SER A 297 20.06 20.40 -9.20
C SER A 297 21.52 20.18 -8.81
N VAL A 298 21.80 19.20 -7.94
CA VAL A 298 23.16 18.93 -7.43
C VAL A 298 23.68 17.52 -7.74
N ARG A 299 22.80 16.60 -8.15
CA ARG A 299 23.13 15.21 -8.48
C ARG A 299 22.20 14.72 -9.59
N ASP A 300 22.77 14.37 -10.74
CA ASP A 300 22.06 13.85 -11.92
C ASP A 300 22.01 12.31 -11.95
N ASP A 301 22.73 11.63 -11.08
CA ASP A 301 22.83 10.18 -10.93
C ASP A 301 21.89 9.59 -9.84
N LEU A 302 21.19 10.45 -9.10
CA LEU A 302 20.31 10.04 -8.00
C LEU A 302 19.05 9.30 -8.49
N ILE A 303 18.44 8.44 -7.66
CA ILE A 303 17.03 8.05 -7.81
C ILE A 303 16.28 8.63 -6.62
N MET A 304 15.17 9.33 -6.86
CA MET A 304 14.40 9.99 -5.81
C MET A 304 12.95 9.55 -5.81
N ALA A 305 12.40 9.37 -4.62
CA ALA A 305 10.99 9.11 -4.36
C ALA A 305 10.48 10.05 -3.27
N THR A 306 9.21 10.44 -3.34
CA THR A 306 8.59 11.34 -2.35
C THR A 306 7.15 10.94 -2.05
N GLY A 307 6.51 11.55 -1.05
CA GLY A 307 5.06 11.40 -0.82
C GLY A 307 4.18 12.13 -1.85
N ARG A 308 4.76 13.01 -2.66
CA ARG A 308 4.06 13.95 -3.53
C ARG A 308 3.65 13.31 -4.85
N SER A 309 2.42 13.60 -5.30
CA SER A 309 1.87 13.08 -6.56
C SER A 309 2.36 13.81 -7.80
N ASP A 310 2.88 15.03 -7.65
CA ASP A 310 3.42 15.85 -8.73
C ASP A 310 4.90 15.57 -9.03
N TYR A 311 5.57 14.72 -8.23
CA TYR A 311 6.93 14.26 -8.47
C TYR A 311 6.98 12.82 -9.01
N PRO A 312 8.11 12.41 -9.62
CA PRO A 312 8.37 11.01 -9.93
C PRO A 312 8.33 10.13 -8.67
N ASN A 313 8.08 8.82 -8.86
CA ASN A 313 8.18 7.81 -7.80
C ASN A 313 7.42 8.18 -6.51
N GLN A 314 6.09 8.28 -6.58
CA GLN A 314 5.28 8.60 -5.42
C GLN A 314 5.17 7.38 -4.47
N VAL A 315 5.76 7.49 -3.28
CA VAL A 315 5.53 6.56 -2.17
C VAL A 315 4.25 6.97 -1.46
N ASN A 316 3.17 6.23 -1.71
CA ASN A 316 1.85 6.51 -1.13
C ASN A 316 1.25 5.25 -0.52
N ASN A 317 0.85 5.32 0.76
CA ASN A 317 0.29 4.19 1.51
C ASN A 317 -0.95 3.57 0.87
N VAL A 318 -1.66 4.30 -0.01
CA VAL A 318 -2.78 3.76 -0.79
C VAL A 318 -2.40 2.53 -1.62
N LEU A 319 -1.13 2.39 -2.00
CA LEU A 319 -0.60 1.20 -2.70
C LEU A 319 -0.47 -0.03 -1.78
N GLY A 320 -0.66 0.14 -0.48
CA GLY A 320 -0.45 -0.88 0.55
C GLY A 320 -1.75 -1.33 1.18
N PHE A 321 -2.26 -0.56 2.16
CA PHE A 321 -3.30 -1.02 3.08
C PHE A 321 -4.55 -1.63 2.42
N PRO A 322 -5.14 -1.09 1.33
CA PRO A 322 -6.37 -1.67 0.78
C PRO A 322 -6.15 -3.11 0.33
N PHE A 323 -5.01 -3.37 -0.33
CA PHE A 323 -4.71 -4.63 -0.98
C PHE A 323 -4.15 -5.66 -0.01
N ILE A 324 -3.38 -5.22 1.00
CA ILE A 324 -2.91 -6.09 2.09
C ILE A 324 -4.11 -6.63 2.87
N PHE A 325 -5.06 -5.76 3.25
CA PHE A 325 -6.28 -6.21 3.91
C PHE A 325 -7.12 -7.09 3.00
N ARG A 326 -7.25 -6.79 1.71
CA ARG A 326 -7.97 -7.67 0.78
C ARG A 326 -7.45 -9.11 0.82
N GLY A 327 -6.13 -9.27 0.66
CA GLY A 327 -5.48 -10.57 0.71
C GLY A 327 -5.67 -11.27 2.07
N ALA A 328 -5.47 -10.52 3.16
CA ALA A 328 -5.65 -11.04 4.52
C ALA A 328 -7.10 -11.47 4.82
N LEU A 329 -8.10 -10.68 4.41
CA LEU A 329 -9.52 -10.96 4.63
C LEU A 329 -10.00 -12.17 3.82
N ASP A 330 -9.56 -12.30 2.56
CA ASP A 330 -10.00 -13.39 1.68
C ASP A 330 -9.60 -14.77 2.19
N VAL A 331 -8.44 -14.85 2.84
CA VAL A 331 -7.96 -16.09 3.48
C VAL A 331 -8.26 -16.16 4.98
N ARG A 332 -8.99 -15.18 5.52
CA ARG A 332 -9.26 -15.04 6.96
C ARG A 332 -7.98 -15.20 7.79
N ALA A 333 -6.95 -14.42 7.46
CA ALA A 333 -5.69 -14.44 8.17
C ALA A 333 -5.90 -13.98 9.62
N THR A 334 -5.33 -14.71 10.58
CA THR A 334 -5.42 -14.34 12.02
C THR A 334 -4.51 -13.16 12.39
N THR A 335 -3.54 -12.84 11.54
CA THR A 335 -2.61 -11.72 11.72
C THR A 335 -2.04 -11.26 10.36
N ILE A 336 -1.41 -10.08 10.33
CA ILE A 336 -0.52 -9.67 9.23
C ILE A 336 0.92 -9.75 9.75
N ASN A 337 1.63 -10.81 9.36
CA ASN A 337 3.02 -11.05 9.75
C ASN A 337 4.02 -10.38 8.80
N ASP A 338 5.31 -10.55 9.04
CA ASP A 338 6.33 -9.85 8.26
C ASP A 338 6.52 -10.47 6.87
N GLU A 339 6.32 -11.78 6.71
CA GLU A 339 6.36 -12.47 5.42
C GLU A 339 5.30 -11.92 4.46
N MET A 340 4.09 -11.62 4.97
CA MET A 340 3.04 -10.96 4.20
C MET A 340 3.45 -9.54 3.75
N LYS A 341 4.12 -8.77 4.61
CA LYS A 341 4.62 -7.42 4.27
C LYS A 341 5.71 -7.47 3.20
N ILE A 342 6.65 -8.40 3.35
CA ILE A 342 7.73 -8.65 2.37
C ILE A 342 7.12 -9.07 1.02
N ALA A 343 6.14 -9.97 1.03
CA ALA A 343 5.45 -10.39 -0.19
C ALA A 343 4.75 -9.21 -0.89
N ALA A 344 4.13 -8.30 -0.12
CA ALA A 344 3.55 -7.07 -0.66
C ALA A 344 4.60 -6.15 -1.29
N SER A 345 5.77 -5.96 -0.66
CA SER A 345 6.88 -5.17 -1.23
C SER A 345 7.37 -5.74 -2.55
N PHE A 346 7.61 -7.06 -2.63
CA PHE A 346 8.02 -7.70 -3.87
C PHE A 346 6.94 -7.67 -4.95
N ALA A 347 5.66 -7.83 -4.59
CA ALA A 347 4.57 -7.75 -5.56
C ALA A 347 4.49 -6.36 -6.22
N LEU A 348 4.64 -5.29 -5.44
CA LEU A 348 4.71 -3.93 -5.96
C LEU A 348 5.96 -3.68 -6.80
N ALA A 349 7.11 -4.17 -6.34
CA ALA A 349 8.37 -4.01 -7.05
C ALA A 349 8.31 -4.68 -8.43
N ASN A 350 7.80 -5.91 -8.50
CA ASN A 350 7.64 -6.64 -9.76
C ASN A 350 6.59 -6.00 -10.67
N LEU A 351 5.45 -5.55 -10.13
CA LEU A 351 4.43 -4.88 -10.93
C LEU A 351 4.95 -3.62 -11.65
N ALA A 352 5.87 -2.87 -11.02
CA ALA A 352 6.47 -1.68 -11.66
C ALA A 352 7.28 -1.99 -12.92
N LYS A 353 7.67 -3.25 -13.12
CA LYS A 353 8.46 -3.72 -14.27
C LYS A 353 7.59 -4.17 -15.43
N GLU A 354 6.30 -4.38 -15.17
CA GLU A 354 5.33 -4.80 -16.18
C GLU A 354 4.86 -3.64 -17.04
N ASP A 355 4.50 -3.95 -18.28
CA ASP A 355 3.96 -2.99 -19.24
C ASP A 355 2.72 -2.27 -18.68
N ILE A 356 2.67 -0.95 -18.78
CA ILE A 356 1.64 -0.15 -18.12
C ILE A 356 0.40 0.00 -19.01
N PRO A 357 -0.81 -0.31 -18.50
CA PRO A 357 -2.04 -0.18 -19.28
C PRO A 357 -2.34 1.25 -19.71
N ASP A 358 -2.91 1.41 -20.91
CA ASP A 358 -3.37 2.71 -21.43
C ASP A 358 -4.34 3.44 -20.48
N SER A 359 -5.15 2.69 -19.72
CA SER A 359 -6.07 3.25 -18.73
C SER A 359 -5.33 4.03 -17.64
N VAL A 360 -4.15 3.57 -17.23
CA VAL A 360 -3.29 4.25 -16.26
C VAL A 360 -2.66 5.47 -16.90
N LEU A 361 -2.09 5.33 -18.10
CA LEU A 361 -1.47 6.42 -18.85
C LEU A 361 -2.43 7.61 -19.06
N GLN A 362 -3.70 7.32 -19.36
CA GLN A 362 -4.77 8.32 -19.52
C GLN A 362 -5.05 9.10 -18.22
N VAL A 363 -5.14 8.42 -17.07
CA VAL A 363 -5.38 9.05 -15.76
C VAL A 363 -4.28 10.07 -15.42
N TYR A 364 -3.03 9.76 -15.78
CA TYR A 364 -1.88 10.62 -15.50
C TYR A 364 -1.51 11.56 -16.66
N GLY A 365 -2.26 11.56 -17.76
CA GLY A 365 -2.04 12.47 -18.89
C GLY A 365 -0.70 12.30 -19.61
N THR A 366 -0.10 11.11 -19.53
CA THR A 366 1.19 10.81 -20.17
C THR A 366 1.02 9.78 -21.29
N LYS A 367 1.95 9.77 -22.26
CA LYS A 367 1.94 8.84 -23.39
C LYS A 367 2.76 7.58 -23.15
N ARG A 368 3.72 7.65 -22.22
CA ARG A 368 4.67 6.56 -21.94
C ARG A 368 5.17 6.70 -20.51
N ILE A 369 5.21 5.60 -19.80
CA ILE A 369 5.90 5.42 -18.52
C ILE A 369 6.64 4.10 -18.67
N GLU A 370 7.90 4.05 -18.25
CA GLU A 370 8.72 2.85 -18.33
C GLU A 370 9.51 2.68 -17.06
N PHE A 371 9.74 1.42 -16.69
CA PHE A 371 10.60 1.07 -15.57
C PHE A 371 11.97 1.74 -15.69
N GLY A 372 12.35 2.49 -14.66
CA GLY A 372 13.60 3.26 -14.68
C GLY A 372 13.66 4.29 -13.55
N LYS A 373 14.65 5.18 -13.62
CA LYS A 373 14.94 6.17 -12.56
C LYS A 373 13.72 7.03 -12.15
N GLU A 374 12.80 7.31 -13.06
CA GLU A 374 11.59 8.11 -12.80
C GLU A 374 10.32 7.27 -12.55
N TYR A 375 10.43 5.93 -12.61
CA TYR A 375 9.35 5.00 -12.33
C TYR A 375 9.87 3.68 -11.74
N ILE A 376 9.97 3.65 -10.41
CA ILE A 376 10.40 2.48 -9.62
C ILE A 376 9.26 1.85 -8.82
N ILE A 377 8.05 2.42 -8.87
CA ILE A 377 6.90 1.95 -8.11
C ILE A 377 5.61 2.21 -8.88
N PRO A 378 4.60 1.31 -8.84
CA PRO A 378 3.36 1.50 -9.59
C PRO A 378 2.60 2.73 -9.12
N LYS A 379 1.73 3.25 -9.99
CA LYS A 379 0.89 4.40 -9.67
C LYS A 379 -0.34 3.96 -8.87
N PRO A 380 -0.85 4.77 -7.92
CA PRO A 380 -2.05 4.47 -7.13
C PRO A 380 -3.29 4.03 -7.90
N PHE A 381 -3.52 4.60 -9.09
CA PHE A 381 -4.67 4.28 -9.93
C PHE A 381 -4.43 3.10 -10.89
N ASP A 382 -3.31 2.38 -10.76
CA ASP A 382 -3.10 1.14 -11.48
C ASP A 382 -4.01 0.03 -10.90
N PRO A 383 -5.03 -0.44 -11.66
CA PRO A 383 -5.98 -1.43 -11.16
C PRO A 383 -5.31 -2.78 -10.85
N ARG A 384 -4.15 -3.05 -11.44
CA ARG A 384 -3.43 -4.32 -11.28
C ARG A 384 -2.85 -4.48 -9.89
N VAL A 385 -2.66 -3.40 -9.13
CA VAL A 385 -2.15 -3.47 -7.74
C VAL A 385 -3.02 -4.42 -6.90
N LEU A 386 -4.34 -4.42 -7.11
CA LEU A 386 -5.25 -5.36 -6.45
C LEU A 386 -4.91 -6.83 -6.75
N THR A 387 -4.75 -7.16 -8.03
CA THR A 387 -4.48 -8.52 -8.52
C THR A 387 -3.05 -8.99 -8.31
N TRP A 388 -2.14 -8.10 -7.93
CA TRP A 388 -0.75 -8.44 -7.63
C TRP A 388 -0.51 -8.55 -6.13
N VAL A 389 -0.92 -7.54 -5.36
CA VAL A 389 -0.61 -7.46 -3.92
C VAL A 389 -1.50 -8.42 -3.12
N ALA A 390 -2.82 -8.43 -3.36
CA ALA A 390 -3.71 -9.27 -2.56
C ALA A 390 -3.40 -10.78 -2.69
N PRO A 391 -3.15 -11.33 -3.90
CA PRO A 391 -2.70 -12.72 -4.04
C PRO A 391 -1.35 -13.02 -3.39
N ALA A 392 -0.36 -12.11 -3.49
CA ALA A 392 0.93 -12.31 -2.84
C ALA A 392 0.81 -12.37 -1.31
N VAL A 393 0.00 -11.47 -0.74
CA VAL A 393 -0.29 -11.43 0.71
C VAL A 393 -1.07 -12.66 1.15
N ALA A 394 -2.11 -13.05 0.41
CA ALA A 394 -2.89 -14.25 0.69
C ALA A 394 -2.04 -15.52 0.65
N LYS A 395 -1.16 -15.65 -0.35
CA LYS A 395 -0.21 -16.75 -0.46
C LYS A 395 0.76 -16.78 0.74
N ALA A 396 1.34 -15.64 1.12
CA ALA A 396 2.23 -15.58 2.28
C ALA A 396 1.52 -15.93 3.59
N ALA A 397 0.26 -15.53 3.76
CA ALA A 397 -0.56 -15.92 4.91
C ALA A 397 -0.82 -17.44 4.96
N MET A 398 -1.01 -18.07 3.80
CA MET A 398 -1.13 -19.53 3.68
C MET A 398 0.19 -20.24 3.98
N ASP A 399 1.28 -19.78 3.39
CA ASP A 399 2.62 -20.37 3.53
C ASP A 399 3.12 -20.31 4.99
N THR A 400 2.73 -19.27 5.72
CA THR A 400 3.07 -19.09 7.15
C THR A 400 2.06 -19.72 8.12
N GLY A 401 0.98 -20.32 7.60
CA GLY A 401 -0.02 -21.03 8.41
C GLY A 401 -0.98 -20.13 9.20
N VAL A 402 -1.05 -18.83 8.90
CA VAL A 402 -1.97 -17.89 9.57
C VAL A 402 -3.31 -17.77 8.85
N ALA A 403 -3.45 -18.33 7.65
CA ALA A 403 -4.70 -18.37 6.88
C ALA A 403 -5.66 -19.44 7.40
N GLN A 404 -6.92 -19.05 7.66
CA GLN A 404 -7.99 -19.99 8.08
C GLN A 404 -8.86 -20.47 6.90
N ARG A 405 -8.78 -19.80 5.74
CA ARG A 405 -9.51 -20.16 4.51
C ARG A 405 -8.58 -20.13 3.30
N PRO A 406 -7.76 -21.18 3.08
CA PRO A 406 -6.80 -21.22 1.98
C PRO A 406 -7.47 -21.14 0.59
N ILE A 407 -6.83 -20.43 -0.34
CA ILE A 407 -7.23 -20.35 -1.75
C ILE A 407 -6.66 -21.56 -2.49
N GLN A 408 -7.50 -22.27 -3.24
CA GLN A 408 -7.09 -23.46 -4.01
C GLN A 408 -6.64 -23.10 -5.43
N ASP A 409 -7.31 -22.12 -6.06
CA ASP A 409 -7.06 -21.69 -7.42
C ASP A 409 -6.79 -20.18 -7.42
N PHE A 410 -5.53 -19.81 -7.62
CA PHE A 410 -5.09 -18.42 -7.63
C PHE A 410 -5.47 -17.68 -8.92
N GLU A 411 -5.67 -18.39 -10.04
CA GLU A 411 -6.22 -17.76 -11.24
C GLU A 411 -7.67 -17.38 -10.99
N GLN A 412 -8.49 -18.30 -10.51
CA GLN A 412 -9.88 -18.01 -10.13
C GLN A 412 -9.99 -16.93 -9.03
N TYR A 413 -8.98 -16.82 -8.17
CA TYR A 413 -8.94 -15.76 -7.17
C TYR A 413 -8.64 -14.38 -7.77
N ARG A 414 -7.57 -14.24 -8.57
CA ARG A 414 -7.29 -13.01 -9.34
C ARG A 414 -8.52 -12.59 -10.14
N ASP A 415 -9.14 -13.60 -10.71
CA ASP A 415 -10.33 -13.49 -11.50
C ASP A 415 -11.50 -12.83 -10.75
N CYS A 416 -11.73 -13.25 -9.51
CA CYS A 416 -12.72 -12.68 -8.61
C CYS A 416 -12.38 -11.23 -8.22
N LEU A 417 -11.10 -10.95 -7.98
CA LEU A 417 -10.61 -9.63 -7.59
C LEU A 417 -10.88 -8.57 -8.66
N GLU A 418 -10.57 -8.86 -9.93
CA GLU A 418 -10.88 -7.92 -11.03
C GLU A 418 -12.38 -7.62 -11.13
N GLY A 419 -13.21 -8.63 -10.89
CA GLY A 419 -14.66 -8.48 -10.87
C GLY A 419 -15.16 -7.50 -9.80
N LYS A 420 -14.38 -7.23 -8.76
CA LYS A 420 -14.70 -6.25 -7.71
C LYS A 420 -14.49 -4.80 -8.16
N LEU A 421 -13.64 -4.56 -9.17
CA LEU A 421 -13.34 -3.21 -9.67
C LEU A 421 -14.45 -2.63 -10.56
N GLY A 422 -15.48 -3.41 -10.91
CA GLY A 422 -16.72 -2.91 -11.49
C GLY A 422 -17.47 -3.90 -12.39
N LYS A 423 -18.77 -3.65 -12.59
CA LYS A 423 -19.66 -4.50 -13.41
C LYS A 423 -19.20 -4.61 -14.88
N SER A 424 -18.58 -3.58 -15.44
CA SER A 424 -18.03 -3.60 -16.79
C SER A 424 -16.90 -4.63 -16.94
N HIS A 425 -16.03 -4.77 -15.93
CA HIS A 425 -14.95 -5.75 -15.92
C HIS A 425 -15.52 -7.18 -15.86
N GLN A 426 -16.52 -7.44 -15.01
CA GLN A 426 -17.20 -8.75 -14.96
C GLN A 426 -17.82 -9.16 -16.30
N VAL A 427 -18.46 -8.21 -17.00
CA VAL A 427 -19.07 -8.48 -18.31
C VAL A 427 -17.99 -8.74 -19.37
N MET A 428 -16.93 -7.92 -19.41
CA MET A 428 -15.84 -8.10 -20.36
C MET A 428 -15.15 -9.46 -20.17
N ARG A 429 -14.93 -9.85 -18.92
CA ARG A 429 -14.32 -11.12 -18.55
C ARG A 429 -15.12 -12.34 -19.02
N PHE A 430 -16.45 -12.30 -18.92
CA PHE A 430 -17.30 -13.37 -19.47
C PHE A 430 -17.03 -13.58 -20.97
N PHE A 431 -16.83 -12.48 -21.73
CA PHE A 431 -16.48 -12.57 -23.14
C PHE A 431 -15.05 -13.08 -23.36
N ILE A 432 -14.08 -12.66 -22.54
CA ILE A 432 -12.69 -13.15 -22.58
C ILE A 432 -12.63 -14.66 -22.35
N HIS A 433 -13.22 -15.18 -21.27
CA HIS A 433 -13.23 -16.63 -21.00
C HIS A 433 -13.92 -17.44 -22.10
N LYS A 434 -15.00 -16.88 -22.68
CA LYS A 434 -15.66 -17.51 -23.83
C LYS A 434 -14.73 -17.57 -25.05
N ALA A 435 -13.95 -16.52 -25.29
CA ALA A 435 -12.98 -16.48 -26.39
C ALA A 435 -11.80 -17.44 -26.15
N GLN A 436 -11.26 -17.50 -24.93
CA GLN A 436 -10.17 -18.42 -24.55
C GLN A 436 -10.53 -19.91 -24.71
N ASN A 437 -11.80 -20.28 -24.47
CA ASN A 437 -12.27 -21.66 -24.66
C ASN A 437 -12.31 -22.08 -26.14
N GLU A 438 -12.51 -21.14 -27.06
CA GLU A 438 -12.51 -21.41 -28.50
C GLU A 438 -11.78 -20.29 -29.28
N PRO A 439 -10.44 -20.18 -29.16
CA PRO A 439 -9.70 -19.04 -29.68
C PRO A 439 -9.82 -18.95 -31.20
N LYS A 440 -10.44 -17.88 -31.68
CA LYS A 440 -10.60 -17.62 -33.12
C LYS A 440 -9.35 -16.96 -33.70
N ARG A 441 -9.16 -17.10 -35.01
CA ARG A 441 -8.14 -16.33 -35.73
C ARG A 441 -8.68 -14.93 -36.00
N ILE A 442 -7.95 -13.90 -35.58
CA ILE A 442 -8.34 -12.50 -35.78
C ILE A 442 -7.27 -11.85 -36.65
N VAL A 443 -7.69 -11.25 -37.76
CA VAL A 443 -6.80 -10.53 -38.66
C VAL A 443 -6.81 -9.06 -38.26
N PHE A 444 -5.64 -8.50 -38.01
CA PHE A 444 -5.41 -7.10 -37.70
C PHE A 444 -4.79 -6.43 -38.93
N PRO A 445 -5.58 -5.71 -39.75
CA PRO A 445 -5.10 -5.10 -40.98
C PRO A 445 -4.13 -3.94 -40.74
N GLU A 446 -4.21 -3.30 -39.57
CA GLU A 446 -3.31 -2.23 -39.13
C GLU A 446 -2.13 -2.78 -38.31
N GLY A 447 -1.50 -3.87 -38.79
CA GLY A 447 -0.45 -4.57 -38.06
C GLY A 447 0.82 -3.76 -37.79
N GLU A 448 0.98 -2.62 -38.47
CA GLU A 448 2.08 -1.68 -38.27
C GLU A 448 1.79 -0.62 -37.19
N GLU A 449 0.59 -0.56 -36.61
CA GLU A 449 0.24 0.43 -35.59
C GLU A 449 0.65 -0.03 -34.17
N ASP A 450 1.34 0.84 -33.42
CA ASP A 450 1.89 0.50 -32.10
C ASP A 450 0.81 0.01 -31.12
N LYS A 451 -0.38 0.61 -31.18
CA LYS A 451 -1.54 0.22 -30.35
C LYS A 451 -2.04 -1.18 -30.69
N ILE A 452 -2.01 -1.54 -31.96
CA ILE A 452 -2.45 -2.87 -32.42
C ILE A 452 -1.44 -3.91 -31.99
N LEU A 453 -0.14 -3.62 -32.10
CA LEU A 453 0.91 -4.51 -31.62
C LEU A 453 0.81 -4.78 -30.11
N ARG A 454 0.61 -3.75 -29.29
CA ARG A 454 0.38 -3.93 -27.84
C ARG A 454 -0.89 -4.71 -27.53
N ALA A 455 -1.99 -4.46 -28.26
CA ALA A 455 -3.22 -5.23 -28.08
C ALA A 455 -3.04 -6.71 -28.48
N VAL A 456 -2.27 -6.97 -29.53
CA VAL A 456 -1.93 -8.31 -30.01
C VAL A 456 -1.05 -9.06 -29.01
N GLN A 457 -0.11 -8.39 -28.34
CA GLN A 457 0.65 -8.94 -27.21
C GLN A 457 -0.29 -9.45 -26.12
N ILE A 458 -1.19 -8.59 -25.62
CA ILE A 458 -2.17 -8.95 -24.58
C ILE A 458 -3.04 -10.13 -25.02
N ILE A 459 -3.57 -10.09 -26.25
CA ILE A 459 -4.40 -11.17 -26.81
C ILE A 459 -3.64 -12.50 -26.85
N THR A 460 -2.34 -12.46 -27.14
CA THR A 460 -1.47 -13.63 -27.24
C THR A 460 -1.14 -14.18 -25.85
N ASP A 461 -0.71 -13.31 -24.94
CA ASP A 461 -0.34 -13.65 -23.56
C ASP A 461 -1.52 -14.22 -22.78
N GLU A 462 -2.69 -13.59 -22.92
CA GLU A 462 -3.94 -14.03 -22.31
C GLU A 462 -4.64 -15.14 -23.11
N LYS A 463 -4.07 -15.60 -24.24
CA LYS A 463 -4.61 -16.69 -25.08
C LYS A 463 -6.06 -16.48 -25.53
N ILE A 464 -6.46 -15.23 -25.74
CA ILE A 464 -7.83 -14.84 -26.10
C ILE A 464 -8.15 -15.27 -27.53
N ALA A 465 -7.18 -15.12 -28.44
CA ALA A 465 -7.34 -15.39 -29.87
C ALA A 465 -5.98 -15.72 -30.51
N LYS A 466 -6.01 -16.05 -31.80
CA LYS A 466 -4.81 -16.25 -32.64
C LYS A 466 -4.67 -15.05 -33.60
N PRO A 467 -3.96 -13.99 -33.20
CA PRO A 467 -3.83 -12.79 -34.01
C PRO A 467 -3.01 -13.06 -35.28
N ILE A 468 -3.35 -12.36 -36.36
CA ILE A 468 -2.61 -12.32 -37.62
C ILE A 468 -2.43 -10.85 -37.97
N LEU A 469 -1.20 -10.37 -37.89
CA LEU A 469 -0.85 -9.01 -38.30
C LEU A 469 -0.69 -8.98 -39.82
N LEU A 470 -1.32 -8.01 -40.49
CA LEU A 470 -1.05 -7.69 -41.89
C LEU A 470 -0.25 -6.40 -41.95
N GLY A 471 0.75 -6.37 -42.83
CA GLY A 471 1.63 -5.23 -43.06
C GLY A 471 2.98 -5.69 -43.59
N ASP A 472 3.91 -4.76 -43.74
CA ASP A 472 5.30 -5.07 -44.06
C ASP A 472 5.97 -5.74 -42.85
N LYS A 473 6.47 -6.96 -43.07
CA LYS A 473 7.06 -7.78 -42.02
C LYS A 473 8.26 -7.09 -41.35
N ASP A 474 9.11 -6.43 -42.12
CA ASP A 474 10.33 -5.81 -41.58
C ASP A 474 9.99 -4.59 -40.71
N ILE A 475 8.93 -3.85 -41.07
CA ILE A 475 8.41 -2.73 -40.27
C ILE A 475 7.81 -3.25 -38.97
N ILE A 476 7.00 -4.32 -39.03
CA ILE A 476 6.35 -4.93 -37.87
C ILE A 476 7.39 -5.50 -36.90
N ASP A 477 8.33 -6.31 -37.38
CA ASP A 477 9.38 -6.93 -36.55
C ASP A 477 10.24 -5.87 -35.86
N LYS A 478 10.56 -4.77 -36.58
CA LYS A 478 11.27 -3.64 -36.00
C LYS A 478 10.45 -2.97 -34.89
N LYS A 479 9.17 -2.69 -35.12
CA LYS A 479 8.30 -2.06 -34.11
C LYS A 479 8.10 -2.95 -32.89
N ILE A 480 7.95 -4.26 -33.07
CA ILE A 480 7.89 -5.23 -31.96
C ILE A 480 9.15 -5.10 -31.10
N SER A 481 10.33 -5.09 -31.73
CA SER A 481 11.61 -4.89 -31.03
C SER A 481 11.71 -3.53 -30.34
N ASP A 482 11.30 -2.45 -31.00
CA ASP A 482 11.36 -1.07 -30.46
C ASP A 482 10.38 -0.89 -29.27
N LEU A 483 9.27 -1.64 -29.26
CA LEU A 483 8.25 -1.62 -28.21
C LEU A 483 8.51 -2.64 -27.08
N GLY A 484 9.49 -3.55 -27.23
CA GLY A 484 9.80 -4.59 -26.24
C GLY A 484 8.79 -5.74 -26.21
N LEU A 485 8.02 -5.93 -27.28
CA LEU A 485 7.00 -6.98 -27.41
C LEU A 485 7.64 -8.31 -27.86
N HIS A 486 7.00 -9.45 -27.62
CA HIS A 486 7.60 -10.78 -27.84
C HIS A 486 6.66 -11.82 -28.48
#